data_AF-A0A3C1D8P0-F1
#
_entry.id   AF-A0A3C1D8P0-F1
#
_cell.length_a   1.000
_cell.length_b   1.000
_cell.length_c   1.000
_cell.angle_alpha   90.00
_cell.angle_beta   90.00
_cell.angle_gamma   90.00
#
_symmetry.space_group_name_H-M   'P 1'
#
loop_
_entity.id
_entity.type
_entity.pdbx_description
1 polymer ?
#
loop_
_entity_poly.entity_id
_entity_poly.type
_entity_poly.pdbx_seq_one_letter_code
_entity_poly.pdbx_strand_id
1 'polypeptide(L)'
;GTYCERSRAPKLQPRPAELPPTLASWAAVADVGRMPDRLARRVSQFAHQAAYLDPAARARVAAALATEVTPYVSPVPPVDPETMLRGVVALRRAREGRALALQNERLATLTAGDADTTTIRTVRQ
;
A
#
# COMPACT_ATOMS: atom_id res chain seq x y z
N GLY A 1 31.24 2.05 -14.28
CA GLY A 1 30.04 2.05 -15.13
C GLY A 1 28.84 2.07 -14.22
N THR A 2 28.05 3.14 -14.24
CA THR A 2 26.97 3.36 -13.26
C THR A 2 25.69 3.57 -14.04
N TYR A 3 24.91 2.50 -14.16
CA TYR A 3 23.64 2.52 -14.88
C TYR A 3 22.56 3.05 -13.93
N CYS A 4 22.39 4.38 -13.90
CA CYS A 4 21.28 5.04 -13.24
C CYS A 4 20.08 5.04 -14.20
N GLU A 5 19.38 3.92 -14.34
CA GLU A 5 18.12 3.91 -15.06
C GLU A 5 17.02 4.54 -14.19
N ARG A 6 16.82 5.84 -14.38
CA ARG A 6 15.60 6.53 -13.95
C ARG A 6 14.46 6.05 -14.84
N SER A 7 13.89 4.89 -14.50
CA SER A 7 12.64 4.45 -15.09
C SER A 7 11.51 5.31 -14.52
N ARG A 8 11.10 6.32 -15.29
CA ARG A 8 9.92 7.15 -15.01
C ARG A 8 8.70 6.24 -15.14
N ALA A 9 8.20 5.72 -14.03
CA ALA A 9 7.01 4.88 -14.02
C ALA A 9 5.82 5.66 -14.63
N PRO A 10 5.06 5.05 -15.57
CA PRO A 10 3.86 5.66 -16.12
C PRO A 10 2.87 5.95 -15.00
N LYS A 11 2.13 7.07 -15.10
CA LYS A 11 1.09 7.45 -14.13
C LYS A 11 0.03 6.35 -14.07
N LEU A 12 0.23 5.41 -13.16
CA LEU A 12 -0.71 4.35 -12.83
C LEU A 12 -1.91 5.04 -12.18
N GLN A 13 -3.07 5.01 -12.84
CA GLN A 13 -4.32 5.38 -12.19
C GLN A 13 -4.46 4.49 -10.95
N PRO A 14 -4.50 5.04 -9.73
CA PRO A 14 -4.70 4.24 -8.56
C PRO A 14 -6.16 3.81 -8.56
N ARG A 15 -6.47 2.65 -9.14
CA ARG A 15 -7.67 1.94 -8.70
C ARG A 15 -7.40 1.60 -7.23
N PRO A 16 -8.22 2.08 -6.28
CA PRO A 16 -8.06 1.65 -4.90
C PRO A 16 -8.08 0.12 -4.93
N ALA A 17 -7.10 -0.49 -4.29
CA ALA A 17 -7.13 -1.92 -4.06
C ALA A 17 -8.23 -2.13 -3.03
N GLU A 18 -9.47 -2.17 -3.49
CA GLU A 18 -10.63 -2.41 -2.65
C GLU A 18 -10.48 -3.80 -2.08
N LEU A 19 -10.48 -3.86 -0.75
CA LEU A 19 -10.42 -5.12 -0.03
C LEU A 19 -11.64 -5.95 -0.46
N PRO A 20 -11.45 -7.19 -0.94
CA PRO A 20 -12.58 -8.05 -1.25
C PRO A 20 -13.48 -8.19 0.00
N PRO A 21 -14.81 -8.06 -0.13
CA PRO A 21 -15.71 -8.09 1.03
C PRO A 21 -15.62 -9.41 1.80
N THR A 22 -15.29 -10.51 1.11
CA THR A 22 -15.04 -11.83 1.70
C THR A 22 -13.85 -11.85 2.68
N LEU A 23 -12.90 -10.91 2.51
CA LEU A 23 -11.72 -10.77 3.36
C LEU A 23 -11.86 -9.68 4.44
N ALA A 24 -13.03 -9.04 4.57
CA ALA A 24 -13.23 -7.95 5.53
C ALA A 24 -12.97 -8.38 6.99
N SER A 25 -13.52 -9.52 7.42
CA SER A 25 -13.34 -10.05 8.77
C SER A 25 -11.90 -10.53 9.01
N TRP A 26 -11.29 -11.16 8.02
CA TRP A 26 -9.88 -11.56 8.06
C TRP A 26 -8.96 -10.34 8.19
N ALA A 27 -9.17 -9.31 7.38
CA ALA A 27 -8.35 -8.10 7.37
C ALA A 27 -8.38 -7.34 8.70
N ALA A 28 -9.44 -7.48 9.49
CA ALA A 28 -9.54 -6.88 10.81
C ALA A 28 -8.52 -7.45 11.80
N VAL A 29 -8.14 -8.73 11.64
CA VAL A 29 -7.20 -9.44 12.52
C VAL A 29 -5.87 -9.76 11.84
N ALA A 30 -5.80 -9.61 10.52
CA ALA A 30 -4.63 -9.97 9.73
C ALA A 30 -3.51 -8.94 9.84
N ASP A 31 -2.30 -9.45 10.06
CA ASP A 31 -1.06 -8.72 10.03
C ASP A 31 -0.24 -9.11 8.79
N VAL A 32 0.27 -8.10 8.10
CA VAL A 32 1.25 -8.27 7.02
C VAL A 32 2.56 -7.68 7.52
N GLY A 33 3.52 -8.56 7.79
CA GLY A 33 4.86 -8.22 8.26
C GLY A 33 5.68 -7.50 7.18
N ARG A 34 6.91 -7.10 7.55
CA ARG A 34 7.83 -6.42 6.64
C ARG A 34 8.38 -7.39 5.60
N MET A 35 7.83 -7.33 4.39
CA MET A 35 8.29 -8.10 3.23
C MET A 35 9.45 -7.41 2.49
N PRO A 36 10.28 -8.17 1.74
CA PRO A 36 11.29 -7.59 0.87
C PRO A 36 10.68 -6.67 -0.21
N ASP A 37 11.28 -5.50 -0.46
CA ASP A 37 10.75 -4.49 -1.39
C ASP A 37 10.54 -5.02 -2.81
N ARG A 38 11.36 -5.98 -3.24
CA ARG A 38 11.22 -6.64 -4.55
C ARG A 38 9.96 -7.54 -4.60
N LEU A 39 9.66 -8.27 -3.53
CA LEU A 39 8.45 -9.09 -3.44
C LEU A 39 7.21 -8.20 -3.38
N ALA A 40 7.24 -7.19 -2.51
CA ALA A 40 6.25 -6.13 -2.41
C ALA A 40 5.85 -5.55 -3.77
N ARG A 41 6.84 -5.12 -4.56
CA ARG A 41 6.60 -4.54 -5.89
C ARG A 41 5.98 -5.53 -6.86
N ARG A 42 6.45 -6.78 -6.89
CA ARG A 42 5.89 -7.83 -7.77
C ARG A 42 4.44 -8.12 -7.44
N VAL A 43 4.09 -8.23 -6.17
CA VAL A 43 2.70 -8.45 -5.71
C VAL A 43 1.79 -7.29 -6.11
N SER A 44 2.23 -6.05 -5.89
CA SER A 44 1.48 -4.86 -6.33
C SER A 44 1.31 -4.82 -7.85
N GLN A 45 2.36 -5.11 -8.62
CA GLN A 45 2.27 -5.15 -10.08
C GLN A 45 1.30 -6.22 -10.56
N PHE A 46 1.38 -7.43 -9.98
CA PHE A 46 0.45 -8.52 -10.27
C PHE A 46 -1.00 -8.09 -10.02
N ALA A 47 -1.29 -7.48 -8.87
CA ALA A 47 -2.65 -7.03 -8.55
C ALA A 47 -3.20 -5.99 -9.55
N HIS A 48 -2.35 -5.14 -10.14
CA HIS A 48 -2.77 -4.17 -11.16
C HIS A 48 -2.94 -4.82 -12.55
N GLN A 49 -2.13 -5.84 -12.87
CA GLN A 49 -2.12 -6.49 -14.18
C GLN A 49 -3.04 -7.72 -14.27
N ALA A 50 -3.49 -8.27 -13.15
CA ALA A 50 -4.28 -9.50 -13.07
C ALA A 50 -5.49 -9.49 -14.02
N ALA A 51 -6.21 -8.37 -14.13
CA ALA A 51 -7.37 -8.25 -15.01
C ALA A 51 -7.05 -8.38 -16.51
N TYR A 52 -5.79 -8.16 -16.91
CA TYR A 52 -5.32 -8.20 -18.29
C TYR A 52 -4.56 -9.50 -18.62
N LEU A 53 -4.32 -10.36 -17.63
CA LEU A 53 -3.63 -11.63 -17.80
C LEU A 53 -4.60 -12.75 -18.19
N ASP A 54 -4.12 -13.63 -19.07
CA ASP A 54 -4.78 -14.89 -19.35
C ASP A 54 -5.08 -15.66 -18.05
N PRO A 55 -6.27 -16.27 -17.88
CA PRO A 55 -6.65 -16.94 -16.63
C PRO A 55 -5.64 -18.00 -16.16
N ALA A 56 -5.06 -18.78 -17.07
CA ALA A 56 -4.12 -19.84 -16.72
C ALA A 56 -2.74 -19.30 -16.33
N ALA A 57 -2.30 -18.22 -16.97
CA ALA A 57 -1.07 -17.52 -16.58
C ALA A 57 -1.25 -16.83 -15.23
N ARG A 58 -2.40 -16.18 -15.02
CA ARG A 58 -2.77 -15.50 -13.78
C ARG A 58 -2.76 -16.43 -12.58
N ALA A 59 -3.42 -17.59 -12.67
CA ALA A 59 -3.45 -18.58 -11.60
C ALA A 59 -2.04 -19.07 -11.21
N ARG A 60 -1.18 -19.33 -12.22
CA ARG A 60 0.20 -19.76 -12.00
C ARG A 60 1.03 -18.70 -11.28
N VAL A 61 0.98 -17.45 -11.74
CA VAL A 61 1.71 -16.34 -11.12
C VAL A 61 1.19 -16.07 -9.70
N ALA A 62 -0.13 -16.13 -9.50
CA ALA A 62 -0.74 -15.97 -8.18
C ALA A 62 -0.23 -17.02 -7.19
N ALA A 63 -0.21 -18.30 -7.58
CA ALA A 63 0.26 -19.38 -6.71
C ALA A 63 1.74 -19.23 -6.32
N ALA A 64 2.59 -18.87 -7.29
CA ALA A 64 4.01 -18.63 -7.03
C ALA A 64 4.22 -17.47 -6.05
N LEU A 65 3.56 -16.33 -6.28
CA LEU A 65 3.67 -15.17 -5.41
C LEU A 65 3.06 -15.42 -4.02
N ALA A 66 1.94 -16.14 -3.93
CA ALA A 66 1.34 -16.49 -2.64
C ALA A 66 2.28 -17.31 -1.78
N THR A 67 2.97 -18.30 -2.37
CA THR A 67 3.98 -19.10 -1.67
C THR A 67 5.10 -18.23 -1.09
N GLU A 68 5.60 -17.25 -1.86
CA GLU A 68 6.63 -16.31 -1.38
C GLU A 68 6.11 -15.35 -0.30
N VAL A 69 4.82 -15.01 -0.32
CA VAL A 69 4.19 -14.05 0.60
C VAL A 69 3.75 -14.69 1.91
N THR A 70 3.37 -15.98 1.90
CA THR A 70 2.88 -16.73 3.06
C THR A 70 3.68 -16.51 4.35
N PRO A 71 5.03 -16.52 4.37
CA PRO A 71 5.80 -16.31 5.60
C PRO A 71 5.63 -14.93 6.26
N TYR A 72 5.13 -13.95 5.50
CA TYR A 72 4.95 -12.57 5.94
C TYR A 72 3.49 -12.22 6.28
N VAL A 73 2.56 -13.18 6.20
CA VAL A 73 1.13 -12.95 6.41
C VAL A 73 0.63 -13.85 7.53
N SER A 74 -0.10 -13.25 8.49
CA SER A 74 -0.71 -13.99 9.60
C SER A 74 -2.07 -13.42 9.96
N PRO A 75 -3.12 -14.24 10.11
CA PRO A 75 -3.21 -15.64 9.68
C PRO A 75 -3.33 -15.75 8.16
N VAL A 76 -2.98 -16.91 7.59
CA VAL A 76 -3.19 -17.18 6.15
C VAL A 76 -4.68 -17.45 5.90
N PRO A 77 -5.36 -16.68 5.04
CA PRO A 77 -6.79 -16.87 4.78
C PRO A 77 -7.04 -18.14 3.93
N PRO A 78 -8.14 -18.88 4.17
CA PRO A 78 -8.52 -20.06 3.38
C PRO A 78 -9.20 -19.65 2.06
N VAL A 79 -8.52 -18.83 1.25
CA VAL A 79 -9.03 -18.32 -0.04
C VAL A 79 -8.05 -18.66 -1.17
N ASP A 80 -8.47 -18.40 -2.40
CA ASP A 80 -7.59 -18.57 -3.55
C ASP A 80 -6.37 -17.61 -3.49
N PRO A 81 -5.23 -18.00 -4.09
CA PRO A 81 -4.02 -17.19 -4.09
C PRO A 81 -4.21 -15.78 -4.63
N GLU A 82 -5.08 -15.57 -5.62
CA GLU A 82 -5.31 -14.25 -6.22
C GLU A 82 -6.00 -13.32 -5.22
N THR A 83 -7.07 -13.79 -4.57
CA THR A 83 -7.81 -13.07 -3.54
C THR A 83 -6.93 -12.76 -2.34
N MET A 84 -6.10 -13.71 -1.89
CA MET A 84 -5.12 -13.49 -0.82
C MET A 84 -4.18 -12.33 -1.17
N LEU A 85 -3.58 -12.33 -2.38
CA LEU A 85 -2.64 -11.29 -2.80
C LEU A 85 -3.30 -9.91 -2.92
N ARG A 86 -4.55 -9.85 -3.41
CA ARG A 86 -5.35 -8.61 -3.43
C ARG A 86 -5.55 -8.06 -2.02
N GLY A 87 -5.89 -8.92 -1.05
CA GLY A 87 -6.01 -8.54 0.36
C GLY A 87 -4.71 -8.02 0.97
N VAL A 88 -3.58 -8.67 0.66
CA VAL A 88 -2.25 -8.24 1.12
C VAL A 88 -1.88 -6.85 0.60
N VAL A 89 -2.16 -6.54 -0.68
CA VAL A 89 -1.92 -5.20 -1.25
C VAL A 89 -2.78 -4.15 -0.56
N ALA A 90 -4.07 -4.45 -0.32
CA ALA A 90 -4.99 -3.56 0.36
C ALA A 90 -4.51 -3.24 1.80
N LEU A 91 -4.13 -4.26 2.57
CA LEU A 91 -3.61 -4.09 3.94
C LEU A 91 -2.32 -3.26 3.99
N ARG A 92 -1.41 -3.45 3.04
CA ARG A 92 -0.17 -2.66 2.97
C ARG A 92 -0.45 -1.20 2.65
N ARG A 93 -1.32 -0.91 1.68
CA ARG A 93 -1.71 0.48 1.37
C ARG A 93 -2.43 1.15 2.53
N ALA A 94 -3.26 0.43 3.27
CA ALA A 94 -3.90 0.96 4.49
C ALA A 94 -2.88 1.34 5.58
N ARG A 95 -1.71 0.68 5.64
CA ARG A 95 -0.61 1.04 6.55
C ARG A 95 0.18 2.25 6.05
N GLU A 96 0.50 2.27 4.76
CA GLU A 96 1.19 3.41 4.12
C GLU A 96 0.37 4.71 4.25
N GLY A 97 -0.96 4.63 4.06
CA GLY A 97 -1.85 5.78 4.25
C GLY A 97 -1.86 6.32 5.68
N ARG A 98 -1.85 5.45 6.69
CA ARG A 98 -1.75 5.85 8.10
C ARG A 98 -0.40 6.50 8.43
N ALA A 99 0.69 5.99 7.86
CA ALA A 99 2.02 6.58 8.06
C ALA A 99 2.13 7.99 7.46
N LEU A 100 1.54 8.23 6.28
CA LEU A 100 1.48 9.54 5.65
C LEU A 100 0.58 10.52 6.40
N ALA A 101 -0.57 10.06 6.91
CA ALA A 101 -1.45 10.88 7.75
C ALA A 101 -0.73 11.40 9.00
N LEU A 102 -0.02 10.52 9.71
CA LEU A 102 0.81 10.89 10.88
C LEU A 102 1.93 11.87 10.55
N GLN A 103 2.49 11.82 9.33
CA GLN A 103 3.49 12.80 8.87
C GLN A 103 2.85 14.16 8.57
N ASN A 104 1.67 14.18 7.94
CA ASN A 104 0.95 15.42 7.64
C ASN A 104 0.44 16.13 8.90
N GLU A 105 -0.01 15.40 9.92
CA GLU A 105 -0.41 15.97 11.21
C GLU A 105 0.75 16.71 11.90
N ARG A 106 1.97 16.16 11.82
CA ARG A 106 3.18 16.79 12.37
C ARG A 106 3.56 18.06 11.62
N LEU A 107 3.44 18.05 10.30
CA LEU A 107 3.68 19.24 9.48
C LEU A 107 2.63 20.32 9.75
N ALA A 108 1.36 19.95 9.92
CA ALA A 108 0.27 20.88 10.25
C ALA A 108 0.46 21.54 11.62
N THR A 109 1.03 20.82 12.60
CA THR A 109 1.35 21.39 13.92
C THR A 109 2.48 22.43 13.83
N LEU A 110 3.44 22.24 12.93
CA LEU A 110 4.55 23.18 12.72
C LEU A 110 4.11 24.47 12.00
N THR A 111 3.20 24.39 11.02
CA THR A 111 2.66 25.58 10.34
C THR A 111 1.61 26.33 11.14
N ALA A 112 0.85 25.65 12.02
CA ALA A 112 -0.11 26.33 12.90
C ALA A 112 0.56 27.19 13.99
N GLY A 113 1.74 26.80 14.47
CA GLY A 113 2.49 27.58 15.48
C GLY A 113 3.10 28.89 14.96
N ASP A 114 3.28 29.03 13.64
CA ASP A 114 3.84 30.24 13.02
C ASP A 114 2.76 31.32 12.79
N ALA A 115 1.49 30.91 12.64
CA ALA A 115 0.37 31.82 12.42
C ALA A 115 -0.04 32.62 13.67
N ASP A 116 0.19 32.08 14.87
CA ASP A 116 -0.18 32.75 16.14
C ASP A 116 0.74 33.93 16.50
N THR A 117 1.95 33.98 15.93
CA THR A 117 2.94 35.03 16.27
C THR A 117 2.69 36.36 15.54
N THR A 118 1.84 36.38 14.51
CA THR A 118 1.66 37.58 13.66
C THR A 118 0.52 38.51 14.11
N THR A 119 -0.38 38.07 15.00
CA THR A 119 -1.57 38.87 15.39
C THR A 119 -1.32 39.85 16.57
N ILE A 120 -0.12 39.90 17.17
CA ILE A 120 0.12 40.71 18.39
C ILE A 120 0.39 42.21 18.12
N ARG A 121 0.48 42.68 16.86
CA ARG A 121 0.87 44.08 16.59
C ARG A 121 -0.12 44.85 15.75
N THR A 122 -1.30 45.13 16.29
CA THR A 122 -2.10 46.30 15.87
C THR A 122 -2.89 46.88 17.03
N VAL A 123 -2.18 47.51 17.97
CA VAL A 123 -2.76 48.47 18.92
C VAL A 123 -1.91 49.75 18.83
N ARG A 124 -2.59 50.90 18.67
CA ARG A 124 -2.07 52.29 18.61
C ARG A 124 -1.25 52.63 17.35
N GLN A 125 -1.49 53.72 16.63
CA GLN A 125 -2.14 55.01 16.93
C GLN A 125 -3.06 55.44 15.79
#